data_AF-A0A7S1KH87-F1
#
_entry.id   AF-A0A7S1KH87-F1
#
_cell.length_a   1.000
_cell.length_b   1.000
_cell.length_c   1.000
_cell.angle_alpha   90.00
_cell.angle_beta   90.00
_cell.angle_gamma   90.00
#
_symmetry.space_group_name_H-M   'P 1'
#
loop_
_entity.id
_entity.type
_entity.pdbx_description
1 polymer ?
#
loop_
_entity_poly.entity_id
_entity_poly.type
_entity_poly.pdbx_seq_one_letter_code
_entity_poly.pdbx_strand_id
1 'polypeptide(L)'
;MVAFETDIDSDDPGGCAATAALSSSTPHKPARPSRLDSSTWRTHILLSWMDDLLRLGSARALDESDVTVDDLPHQHRSRPTDELFHTNYKKLQRLLPAFWASFKNRWLITVGLGIPYIIFNCASPLFIRELLVFLESGSDDWLHGVLLVCGLFLCLVVAALCINHSFFHTTRLGMSMRSAAIMEIYRKALVLASFEKSTASSGEIVTHMSVDTERLYFGVFLTNWLWLGPAIILVTMFLLVQEVGIASVA
;
A
#
# COMPACT_ATOMS: atom_id res chain seq x y z
N MET A 1 -57.62 8.16 -11.22
CA MET A 1 -57.52 8.95 -9.98
C MET A 1 -56.04 8.96 -9.62
N VAL A 2 -55.22 9.96 -9.96
CA VAL A 2 -55.41 11.40 -10.08
C VAL A 2 -54.70 11.88 -11.37
N ALA A 3 -55.35 12.80 -12.09
CA ALA A 3 -54.79 13.49 -13.25
C ALA A 3 -53.85 14.62 -12.78
N PHE A 4 -52.76 14.84 -13.49
CA PHE A 4 -52.01 16.08 -13.38
C PHE A 4 -51.61 16.53 -14.79
N GLU A 5 -52.42 17.43 -15.32
CA GLU A 5 -52.14 18.21 -16.50
C GLU A 5 -52.26 19.66 -16.05
N THR A 6 -51.14 20.39 -16.12
CA THR A 6 -51.13 21.85 -16.16
C THR A 6 -49.96 22.25 -17.05
N ASP A 7 -50.30 22.56 -18.30
CA ASP A 7 -49.53 23.48 -19.13
C ASP A 7 -49.45 24.83 -18.43
N ILE A 8 -48.24 25.37 -18.27
CA ILE A 8 -48.00 26.81 -18.34
C ILE A 8 -46.67 27.03 -19.07
N ASP A 9 -46.79 27.39 -20.35
CA ASP A 9 -45.81 28.17 -21.08
C ASP A 9 -45.69 29.54 -20.40
N SER A 10 -44.50 29.87 -19.89
CA SER A 10 -44.12 31.25 -19.61
C SER A 10 -42.61 31.37 -19.78
N ASP A 11 -42.21 32.11 -20.81
CA ASP A 11 -40.87 32.65 -21.04
C ASP A 11 -40.25 33.16 -19.73
N ASP A 12 -39.33 32.39 -19.16
CA ASP A 12 -38.45 32.83 -18.08
C ASP A 12 -37.02 32.97 -18.63
N PRO A 13 -36.50 34.20 -18.81
CA PRO A 13 -35.13 34.41 -19.28
C PRO A 13 -34.05 33.95 -18.27
N GLY A 14 -34.45 33.48 -17.08
CA GLY A 14 -33.55 33.05 -16.00
C GLY A 14 -32.82 31.71 -16.19
N GLY A 15 -33.25 30.86 -17.13
CA GLY A 15 -32.70 29.51 -17.31
C GLY A 15 -31.24 29.45 -17.81
N CYS A 16 -30.78 30.50 -18.48
CA CYS A 16 -29.41 30.56 -19.02
C CYS A 16 -28.36 30.97 -17.97
N ALA A 17 -28.79 31.63 -16.89
CA ALA A 17 -27.88 32.05 -15.80
C ALA A 17 -27.56 30.90 -14.83
N ALA A 18 -28.51 29.98 -14.60
CA ALA A 18 -28.31 28.84 -13.70
C ALA A 18 -27.37 27.77 -14.27
N THR A 19 -27.35 27.62 -15.60
CA THR A 19 -26.45 26.69 -16.30
C THR A 19 -25.04 27.26 -16.51
N ALA A 20 -24.89 28.59 -16.54
CA ALA A 20 -23.58 29.26 -16.58
C ALA A 20 -22.84 29.27 -15.23
N ALA A 21 -23.57 29.22 -14.11
CA ALA A 21 -22.96 29.23 -12.77
C ALA A 21 -22.21 27.92 -12.41
N LEU A 22 -22.60 26.80 -13.03
CA LEU A 22 -21.98 25.48 -12.84
C LEU A 22 -20.69 25.28 -13.66
N SER A 23 -20.32 26.21 -14.55
CA SER A 23 -19.06 26.16 -15.32
C SER A 23 -17.95 27.05 -14.75
N SER A 24 -18.16 27.65 -13.56
CA SER A 24 -17.09 28.35 -12.84
C SER A 24 -16.09 27.32 -12.31
N SER A 25 -15.22 26.87 -13.21
CA SER A 25 -14.00 26.15 -12.88
C SER A 25 -13.29 26.93 -11.79
N THR A 26 -13.26 26.36 -10.59
CA THR A 26 -12.38 26.82 -9.53
C THR A 26 -10.99 26.96 -10.13
N PRO A 27 -10.27 28.08 -9.90
CA PRO A 27 -8.95 28.27 -10.46
C PRO A 27 -8.10 27.10 -9.96
N HIS A 28 -7.67 26.25 -10.90
CA HIS A 28 -6.84 25.09 -10.60
C HIS A 28 -5.56 25.65 -9.99
N LYS A 29 -5.46 25.59 -8.66
CA LYS A 29 -4.23 25.95 -7.95
C LYS A 29 -3.09 25.17 -8.62
N PRO A 30 -1.94 25.81 -8.90
CA PRO A 30 -0.83 25.11 -9.53
C PRO A 30 -0.46 23.91 -8.66
N ALA A 31 -0.40 22.74 -9.30
CA ALA A 31 -0.12 21.46 -8.64
C ALA A 31 1.19 21.58 -7.85
N ARG A 32 1.11 21.43 -6.53
CA ARG A 32 2.32 21.36 -5.69
C ARG A 32 3.01 20.03 -5.99
N PRO A 33 4.36 20.00 -6.11
CA PRO A 33 5.06 18.73 -6.29
C PRO A 33 4.75 17.82 -5.09
N SER A 34 4.56 16.53 -5.35
CA SER A 34 4.23 15.59 -4.29
C SER A 34 5.33 15.63 -3.22
N ARG A 35 4.93 15.63 -1.93
CA ARG A 35 5.89 15.64 -0.81
C ARG A 35 6.84 14.44 -0.85
N LEU A 36 6.40 13.37 -1.51
CA LEU A 36 7.20 12.17 -1.73
C LEU A 36 8.24 12.34 -2.84
N ASP A 37 7.91 13.00 -3.96
CA ASP A 37 8.83 13.14 -5.11
C ASP A 37 9.89 14.23 -4.90
N SER A 38 9.65 15.17 -3.98
CA SER A 38 10.58 16.26 -3.64
C SER A 38 11.51 15.92 -2.47
N SER A 39 11.40 14.73 -1.89
CA SER A 39 12.08 14.40 -0.63
C SER A 39 13.46 13.74 -0.81
N THR A 40 14.36 14.00 0.12
CA THR A 40 15.69 13.36 0.15
C THR A 40 15.56 11.90 0.58
N TRP A 41 16.48 11.02 0.16
CA TRP A 41 16.48 9.59 0.55
C TRP A 41 16.36 9.36 2.07
N ARG A 42 16.90 10.27 2.90
CA ARG A 42 16.77 10.24 4.37
C ARG A 42 15.33 10.42 4.83
N THR A 43 14.58 11.28 4.15
CA THR A 43 13.18 11.57 4.43
C THR A 43 12.30 10.35 4.16
N HIS A 44 12.63 9.58 3.13
CA HIS A 44 11.96 8.31 2.82
C HIS A 44 12.22 7.23 3.87
N ILE A 45 13.46 7.09 4.35
CA ILE A 45 13.81 6.09 5.37
C ILE A 45 13.13 6.39 6.70
N LEU A 46 13.15 7.66 7.13
CA LEU A 46 12.59 8.07 8.41
C LEU A 46 11.09 8.33 8.36
N LEU A 47 10.44 8.17 7.21
CA LEU A 47 9.03 8.53 6.97
C LEU A 47 8.67 9.98 7.34
N SER A 48 9.67 10.84 7.57
CA SER A 48 9.50 12.24 7.98
C SER A 48 8.75 13.12 6.97
N TRP A 49 8.51 12.64 5.75
CA TRP A 49 7.60 13.31 4.81
C TRP A 49 6.16 13.39 5.33
N MET A 50 5.78 12.53 6.28
CA MET A 50 4.48 12.55 6.97
C MET A 50 4.44 13.54 8.14
N ASP A 51 5.58 14.03 8.65
CA ASP A 51 5.65 14.80 9.89
C ASP A 51 4.80 16.07 9.83
N ASP A 52 4.81 16.77 8.71
CA ASP A 52 4.02 17.98 8.51
C ASP A 52 2.51 17.69 8.59
N LEU A 53 2.07 16.57 8.02
CA LEU A 53 0.67 16.15 8.05
C LEU A 53 0.26 15.73 9.47
N LEU A 54 1.12 14.99 10.16
CA LEU A 54 0.90 14.58 11.55
C LEU A 54 0.85 15.78 12.50
N ARG A 55 1.73 16.76 12.31
CA ARG A 55 1.72 18.03 13.07
C ARG A 55 0.45 18.84 12.80
N LEU A 56 0.00 18.90 11.55
CA LEU A 56 -1.26 19.57 11.18
C LEU A 56 -2.46 18.88 11.83
N GLY A 57 -2.53 17.54 11.77
CA GLY A 57 -3.57 16.74 12.42
C GLY A 57 -3.56 16.81 13.95
N SER A 58 -2.39 17.04 14.56
CA SER A 58 -2.28 17.30 15.98
C SER A 58 -2.79 18.69 16.38
N ALA A 59 -2.71 19.67 15.47
CA ALA A 59 -3.13 21.05 15.74
C ALA A 59 -4.62 21.27 15.45
N ARG A 60 -5.17 20.61 14.42
CA ARG A 60 -6.59 20.69 14.06
C ARG A 60 -7.08 19.42 13.37
N ALA A 61 -8.39 19.23 13.37
CA ALA A 61 -9.02 18.21 12.52
C ALA A 61 -8.65 18.46 11.04
N LEU A 62 -8.22 17.40 10.37
CA LEU A 62 -7.84 17.42 8.96
C LEU A 62 -9.10 17.52 8.09
N ASP A 63 -9.01 18.32 7.04
CA ASP A 63 -10.05 18.45 6.02
C ASP A 63 -9.58 17.83 4.68
N GLU A 64 -10.49 17.53 3.75
CA GLU A 64 -10.17 16.94 2.45
C GLU A 64 -9.18 17.83 1.65
N SER A 65 -9.25 19.14 1.86
CA SER A 65 -8.34 20.11 1.23
C SER A 65 -6.88 20.02 1.69
N ASP A 66 -6.59 19.35 2.82
CA ASP A 66 -5.25 19.20 3.39
C ASP A 66 -4.49 17.99 2.80
N VAL A 67 -5.20 17.03 2.21
CA VAL A 67 -4.66 15.84 1.57
C VAL A 67 -5.03 15.88 0.10
N THR A 68 -4.15 16.46 -0.72
CA THR A 68 -4.47 16.71 -2.12
C THR A 68 -4.07 15.53 -3.01
N VAL A 69 -4.76 15.37 -4.15
CA VAL A 69 -4.40 14.38 -5.19
C VAL A 69 -2.98 14.60 -5.72
N ASP A 70 -2.46 15.83 -5.59
CA ASP A 70 -1.09 16.19 -5.95
C ASP A 70 -0.03 15.65 -4.99
N ASP A 71 -0.40 15.27 -3.77
CA ASP A 71 0.49 14.58 -2.82
C ASP A 71 0.76 13.12 -3.24
N LEU A 72 -0.02 12.58 -4.19
CA LEU A 72 0.18 11.23 -4.71
C LEU A 72 1.19 11.27 -5.89
N PRO A 73 2.31 10.52 -5.82
CA PRO A 73 3.28 10.50 -6.91
C PRO A 73 2.62 10.07 -8.22
N HIS A 74 3.07 10.64 -9.34
CA HIS A 74 2.45 10.43 -10.66
C HIS A 74 2.24 8.95 -10.99
N GLN A 75 3.22 8.10 -10.68
CA GLN A 75 3.19 6.65 -10.87
C GLN A 75 2.12 5.88 -10.06
N HIS A 76 1.54 6.48 -9.03
CA HIS A 76 0.50 5.89 -8.19
C HIS A 76 -0.89 6.48 -8.44
N ARG A 77 -1.01 7.44 -9.37
CA ARG A 77 -2.31 7.91 -9.83
C ARG A 77 -3.05 6.77 -10.55
N SER A 78 -4.38 6.88 -10.56
CA SER A 78 -5.26 5.87 -11.14
C SER A 78 -4.97 5.64 -12.62
N ARG A 79 -4.86 6.71 -13.43
CA ARG A 79 -4.61 6.66 -14.88
C ARG A 79 -3.42 5.78 -15.30
N PRO A 80 -2.17 6.07 -14.91
CA PRO A 80 -1.01 5.29 -15.37
C PRO A 80 -1.03 3.84 -14.87
N THR A 81 -1.54 3.63 -13.65
CA THR A 81 -1.67 2.29 -13.06
C THR A 81 -2.67 1.45 -13.83
N ASP A 82 -3.79 2.06 -14.19
CA ASP A 82 -4.87 1.43 -14.91
C ASP A 82 -4.53 1.20 -16.40
N GLU A 83 -3.89 2.15 -17.08
CA GLU A 83 -3.44 1.97 -18.47
C GLU A 83 -2.48 0.77 -18.61
N LEU A 84 -1.53 0.65 -17.67
CA LEU A 84 -0.60 -0.46 -17.61
C LEU A 84 -1.32 -1.80 -17.40
N PHE A 85 -2.24 -1.84 -16.43
CA PHE A 85 -3.03 -3.04 -16.13
C PHE A 85 -3.95 -3.42 -17.28
N HIS A 86 -4.69 -2.47 -17.83
CA HIS A 86 -5.65 -2.68 -18.92
C HIS A 86 -4.97 -3.22 -20.19
N THR A 87 -3.79 -2.69 -20.53
CA THR A 87 -3.00 -3.18 -21.67
C THR A 87 -2.58 -4.63 -21.49
N ASN A 88 -2.12 -5.00 -20.29
CA ASN A 88 -1.75 -6.38 -19.98
C ASN A 88 -2.97 -7.30 -19.87
N TYR A 89 -4.08 -6.81 -19.33
CA TYR A 89 -5.33 -7.54 -19.20
C TYR A 89 -5.92 -7.87 -20.58
N LYS A 90 -5.90 -6.91 -21.53
CA LYS A 90 -6.31 -7.15 -22.92
C LYS A 90 -5.48 -8.24 -23.61
N LYS A 91 -4.18 -8.30 -23.35
CA LYS A 91 -3.27 -9.31 -23.94
C LYS A 91 -3.45 -10.70 -23.33
N LEU A 92 -3.58 -10.80 -22.01
CA LEU A 92 -3.57 -12.09 -21.31
C LEU A 92 -4.98 -12.64 -21.05
N GLN A 93 -6.02 -11.79 -21.01
CA GLN A 93 -7.42 -12.12 -20.71
C GLN A 93 -7.64 -12.83 -19.35
N ARG A 94 -6.61 -12.91 -18.50
CA ARG A 94 -6.63 -13.53 -17.17
C ARG A 94 -6.20 -12.52 -16.11
N LEU A 95 -6.92 -12.48 -14.99
CA LEU A 95 -6.75 -11.46 -13.96
C LEU A 95 -5.40 -11.55 -13.24
N LEU A 96 -5.07 -12.72 -12.66
CA LEU A 96 -3.83 -12.90 -11.89
C LEU A 96 -2.54 -12.70 -12.74
N PRO A 97 -2.44 -13.28 -13.96
CA PRO A 97 -1.28 -13.04 -14.80
C PRO A 97 -1.14 -11.57 -15.24
N ALA A 98 -2.26 -10.87 -15.48
CA ALA A 98 -2.23 -9.45 -15.82
C ALA A 98 -1.75 -8.60 -14.64
N PHE A 99 -2.17 -8.92 -13.42
CA PHE A 99 -1.65 -8.28 -12.21
C PHE A 99 -0.16 -8.53 -12.03
N TRP A 100 0.27 -9.78 -12.16
CA TRP A 100 1.70 -10.12 -12.06
C TRP A 100 2.54 -9.38 -13.09
N ALA A 101 2.14 -9.39 -14.37
CA ALA A 101 2.86 -8.69 -15.43
C ALA A 101 2.96 -7.17 -15.18
N SER A 102 1.92 -6.57 -14.60
CA SER A 102 1.84 -5.12 -14.36
C SER A 102 2.59 -4.68 -13.10
N PHE A 103 2.60 -5.51 -12.06
CA PHE A 103 3.06 -5.12 -10.74
C PHE A 103 4.25 -5.89 -10.18
N LYS A 104 4.81 -6.87 -10.92
CA LYS A 104 5.96 -7.69 -10.48
C LYS A 104 7.14 -6.86 -9.96
N ASN A 105 7.49 -5.74 -10.61
CA ASN A 105 8.63 -4.92 -10.19
C ASN A 105 8.40 -4.31 -8.80
N ARG A 106 7.17 -3.87 -8.50
CA ARG A 106 6.80 -3.34 -7.18
C ARG A 106 6.82 -4.43 -6.13
N TRP A 107 6.34 -5.64 -6.48
CA TRP A 107 6.37 -6.80 -5.60
C TRP A 107 7.80 -7.27 -5.30
N LEU A 108 8.70 -7.25 -6.28
CA LEU A 108 10.11 -7.61 -6.09
C LEU A 108 10.83 -6.68 -5.10
N ILE A 109 10.52 -5.38 -5.10
CA ILE A 109 11.06 -4.44 -4.11
C ILE A 109 10.65 -4.86 -2.70
N THR A 110 9.37 -5.20 -2.51
CA THR A 110 8.86 -5.69 -1.22
C THR A 110 9.57 -6.96 -0.78
N VAL A 111 9.77 -7.93 -1.68
CA VAL A 111 10.50 -9.17 -1.36
C VAL A 111 11.96 -8.88 -1.02
N GLY A 112 12.61 -7.98 -1.77
CA GLY A 112 13.98 -7.54 -1.51
C GLY A 112 14.16 -6.90 -0.14
N LEU A 113 13.14 -6.23 0.41
CA LEU A 113 13.16 -5.64 1.75
C LEU A 113 12.89 -6.67 2.86
N GLY A 114 12.18 -7.74 2.56
CA GLY A 114 11.92 -8.78 3.55
C GLY A 114 13.12 -9.69 3.82
N ILE A 115 14.04 -9.86 2.87
CA ILE A 115 15.29 -10.63 3.07
C ILE A 115 16.17 -10.07 4.20
N PRO A 116 16.58 -8.78 4.17
CA PRO A 116 17.37 -8.21 5.27
C PRO A 116 16.60 -8.21 6.58
N TYR A 117 15.27 -8.03 6.55
CA TYR A 117 14.45 -8.18 7.74
C TYR A 117 14.63 -9.56 8.39
N ILE A 118 14.53 -10.65 7.62
CA ILE A 118 14.74 -12.02 8.12
C ILE A 118 16.15 -12.15 8.72
N ILE A 119 17.19 -11.71 8.01
CA ILE A 119 18.58 -11.84 8.45
C ILE A 119 18.81 -11.13 9.78
N PHE A 120 18.46 -9.84 9.88
CA PHE A 120 18.71 -9.07 11.10
C PHE A 120 17.79 -9.46 12.25
N ASN A 121 16.55 -9.86 11.96
CA ASN A 121 15.62 -10.35 12.98
C ASN A 121 16.13 -11.66 13.59
N CYS A 122 16.56 -12.62 12.77
CA CYS A 122 17.12 -13.89 13.23
C CYS A 122 18.54 -13.76 13.83
N ALA A 123 19.32 -12.73 13.45
CA ALA A 123 20.61 -12.45 14.08
C ALA A 123 20.48 -11.86 15.50
N SER A 124 19.40 -11.11 15.78
CA SER A 124 19.20 -10.46 17.08
C SER A 124 19.30 -11.39 18.31
N PRO A 125 18.73 -12.62 18.34
CA PRO A 125 18.93 -13.54 19.46
C PRO A 125 20.38 -14.03 19.64
N LEU A 126 21.19 -14.10 18.57
CA LEU A 126 22.60 -14.50 18.68
C LEU A 126 23.41 -13.46 19.44
N PHE A 127 23.15 -12.16 19.21
CA PHE A 127 23.78 -11.08 19.97
C PHE A 127 23.36 -11.10 21.45
N ILE A 128 22.10 -11.44 21.74
CA ILE A 128 21.63 -11.57 23.13
C ILE A 128 22.37 -12.72 23.83
N ARG A 129 22.55 -13.86 23.16
CA ARG A 129 23.32 -14.99 23.68
C ARG A 129 24.76 -14.61 24.01
N GLU A 130 25.48 -14.01 23.07
CA GLU A 130 26.87 -13.57 23.30
C GLU A 130 26.97 -12.52 24.41
N LEU A 131 25.98 -11.62 24.50
CA LEU A 131 25.89 -10.65 25.60
C LEU A 131 25.71 -11.33 26.96
N LEU A 132 24.89 -12.38 27.05
CA LEU A 132 24.72 -13.15 28.27
C LEU A 132 26.02 -13.85 28.68
N VAL A 133 26.71 -14.49 27.73
CA VAL A 133 28.01 -15.14 27.99
C VAL A 133 29.06 -14.12 28.47
N PHE A 134 29.11 -12.94 27.85
CA PHE A 134 29.99 -11.86 28.27
C PHE A 134 29.72 -11.43 29.72
N LEU A 135 28.44 -11.25 30.09
CA LEU A 135 28.04 -10.87 31.45
C LEU A 135 28.37 -11.96 32.49
N GLU A 136 28.19 -13.23 32.15
CA GLU A 136 28.52 -14.36 33.03
C GLU A 136 30.03 -14.53 33.23
N SER A 137 30.83 -14.26 32.20
CA SER A 137 32.29 -14.41 32.25
C SER A 137 32.98 -13.39 33.19
N GLY A 138 32.30 -12.28 33.53
CA GLY A 138 32.87 -11.22 34.34
C GLY A 138 34.11 -10.56 33.73
N SER A 139 34.26 -10.60 32.40
CA SER A 139 35.43 -10.06 31.72
C SER A 139 35.49 -8.53 31.79
N ASP A 140 36.68 -7.97 32.02
CA ASP A 140 36.92 -6.51 32.07
C ASP A 140 36.95 -5.83 30.68
N ASP A 141 36.71 -6.57 29.59
CA ASP A 141 36.70 -6.02 28.23
C ASP A 141 35.40 -5.28 27.91
N TRP A 142 35.27 -4.07 28.47
CA TRP A 142 34.10 -3.21 28.27
C TRP A 142 33.83 -2.86 26.80
N LEU A 143 34.87 -2.82 25.94
CA LEU A 143 34.71 -2.53 24.52
C LEU A 143 33.94 -3.65 23.82
N HIS A 144 34.23 -4.90 24.14
CA HIS A 144 33.50 -6.05 23.61
C HIS A 144 32.02 -6.00 23.99
N GLY A 145 31.71 -5.73 25.26
CA GLY A 145 30.32 -5.56 25.72
C GLY A 145 29.57 -4.44 24.99
N VAL A 146 30.22 -3.28 24.79
CA VAL A 146 29.63 -2.16 24.02
C VAL A 146 29.37 -2.56 22.57
N LEU A 147 30.30 -3.26 21.91
CA LEU A 147 30.11 -3.72 20.53
C LEU A 147 28.93 -4.69 20.39
N LEU A 148 28.74 -5.60 21.35
CA LEU A 148 27.59 -6.52 21.36
C LEU A 148 26.26 -5.77 21.49
N VAL A 149 26.16 -4.80 22.40
CA VAL A 149 24.95 -3.99 22.58
C VAL A 149 24.67 -3.12 21.35
N CYS A 150 25.70 -2.49 20.77
CA CYS A 150 25.57 -1.71 19.55
C CYS A 150 25.15 -2.59 18.36
N GLY A 151 25.70 -3.81 18.25
CA GLY A 151 25.32 -4.78 17.22
C GLY A 151 23.87 -5.22 17.35
N LEU A 152 23.42 -5.54 18.57
CA LEU A 152 22.02 -5.87 18.86
C LEU A 152 21.08 -4.71 18.48
N PHE A 153 21.39 -3.49 18.92
CA PHE A 153 20.63 -2.29 18.59
C PHE A 153 20.52 -2.09 17.08
N LEU A 154 21.64 -2.20 16.36
CA LEU A 154 21.66 -2.07 14.90
C LEU A 154 20.78 -3.13 14.22
N CYS A 155 20.85 -4.39 14.67
CA CYS A 155 20.00 -5.46 14.13
C CYS A 155 18.52 -5.15 14.29
N LEU A 156 18.10 -4.73 15.49
CA LEU A 156 16.71 -4.38 15.79
C LEU A 156 16.23 -3.19 14.94
N VAL A 157 17.03 -2.13 14.85
CA VAL A 157 16.69 -0.93 14.06
C VAL A 157 16.57 -1.26 12.58
N VAL A 158 17.53 -1.99 12.01
CA VAL A 158 17.50 -2.36 10.58
C VAL A 158 16.32 -3.28 10.30
N ALA A 159 16.07 -4.29 11.15
CA ALA A 159 14.90 -5.16 11.02
C ALA A 159 13.60 -4.36 11.04
N ALA A 160 13.45 -3.43 11.99
CA ALA A 160 12.28 -2.55 12.10
C ALA A 160 12.10 -1.66 10.86
N LEU A 161 13.18 -1.06 10.34
CA LEU A 161 13.10 -0.25 9.12
C LEU A 161 12.68 -1.08 7.90
N CYS A 162 13.27 -2.26 7.74
CA CYS A 162 12.98 -3.15 6.61
C CYS A 162 11.51 -3.62 6.60
N ILE A 163 10.97 -4.06 7.75
CA ILE A 163 9.58 -4.53 7.82
C ILE A 163 8.59 -3.38 7.59
N ASN A 164 8.83 -2.20 8.17
CA ASN A 164 7.97 -1.03 7.96
C ASN A 164 7.99 -0.57 6.50
N HIS A 165 9.16 -0.58 5.85
CA HIS A 165 9.24 -0.22 4.43
C HIS A 165 8.59 -1.27 3.53
N SER A 166 8.72 -2.56 3.86
CA SER A 166 7.99 -3.65 3.19
C SER A 166 6.48 -3.43 3.28
N PHE A 167 5.96 -3.09 4.45
CA PHE A 167 4.54 -2.76 4.62
C PHE A 167 4.11 -1.57 3.79
N PHE A 168 4.88 -0.48 3.84
CA PHE A 168 4.60 0.71 3.06
C PHE A 168 4.45 0.41 1.57
N HIS A 169 5.37 -0.37 0.99
CA HIS A 169 5.29 -0.76 -0.42
C HIS A 169 4.15 -1.74 -0.71
N THR A 170 3.91 -2.69 0.18
CA THR A 170 2.82 -3.68 0.03
C THR A 170 1.45 -3.01 0.04
N THR A 171 1.22 -2.07 0.97
CA THR A 171 -0.03 -1.31 1.04
C THR A 171 -0.27 -0.50 -0.23
N ARG A 172 0.78 0.18 -0.75
CA ARG A 172 0.67 0.95 -2.00
C ARG A 172 0.41 0.06 -3.21
N LEU A 173 1.04 -1.10 -3.26
CA LEU A 173 0.81 -2.11 -4.27
C LEU A 173 -0.64 -2.60 -4.22
N GLY A 174 -1.14 -2.98 -3.05
CA GLY A 174 -2.52 -3.42 -2.84
C GLY A 174 -3.53 -2.36 -3.29
N MET A 175 -3.32 -1.09 -2.91
CA MET A 175 -4.17 0.02 -3.32
C MET A 175 -4.16 0.23 -4.84
N SER A 176 -3.00 0.11 -5.46
CA SER A 176 -2.85 0.22 -6.92
C SER A 176 -3.62 -0.90 -7.64
N MET A 177 -3.51 -2.14 -7.15
CA MET A 177 -4.24 -3.30 -7.69
C MET A 177 -5.75 -3.17 -7.49
N ARG A 178 -6.17 -2.69 -6.32
CA ARG A 178 -7.59 -2.41 -6.02
C ARG A 178 -8.17 -1.36 -6.97
N SER A 179 -7.47 -0.24 -7.15
CA SER A 179 -7.93 0.84 -8.03
C SER A 179 -8.06 0.39 -9.49
N ALA A 180 -7.07 -0.38 -9.99
CA ALA A 180 -7.14 -0.95 -11.34
C ALA A 180 -8.28 -1.96 -11.51
N ALA A 181 -8.55 -2.79 -10.49
CA ALA A 181 -9.67 -3.72 -10.50
C ALA A 181 -11.02 -2.99 -10.60
N ILE A 182 -11.22 -1.95 -9.79
CA ILE A 182 -12.45 -1.14 -9.80
C ILE A 182 -12.66 -0.52 -11.19
N MET A 183 -11.62 0.07 -11.78
CA MET A 183 -11.72 0.69 -13.10
C MET A 183 -12.07 -0.32 -14.20
N GLU A 184 -11.49 -1.52 -14.17
CA GLU A 184 -11.80 -2.56 -15.15
C GLU A 184 -13.21 -3.12 -14.98
N ILE A 185 -13.69 -3.30 -13.74
CA ILE A 185 -15.07 -3.70 -13.45
C ILE A 185 -16.04 -2.63 -13.97
N TYR A 186 -15.74 -1.36 -13.71
CA TYR A 186 -16.56 -0.23 -14.17
C TYR A 186 -16.66 -0.16 -15.69
N ARG A 187 -15.55 -0.33 -16.42
CA ARG A 187 -15.56 -0.39 -17.90
C ARG A 187 -16.45 -1.51 -18.41
N LYS A 188 -16.32 -2.71 -17.85
CA LYS A 188 -17.13 -3.86 -18.26
C LYS A 188 -18.60 -3.66 -17.96
N ALA A 189 -18.92 -3.05 -16.82
CA ALA A 189 -20.28 -2.71 -16.45
C ALA A 189 -20.91 -1.72 -17.44
N LEU A 190 -20.19 -0.66 -17.84
CA LEU A 190 -20.68 0.30 -18.84
C LEU A 190 -20.91 -0.34 -20.21
N VAL A 191 -19.97 -1.19 -20.66
CA VAL A 191 -20.12 -1.90 -21.92
C VAL A 191 -21.33 -2.85 -21.86
N LEU A 192 -21.45 -3.66 -20.81
CA LEU A 192 -22.57 -4.59 -20.66
C LEU A 192 -23.91 -3.91 -20.46
N ALA A 193 -23.97 -2.73 -19.83
CA ALA A 193 -25.21 -1.96 -19.71
C ALA A 193 -25.68 -1.42 -21.06
N SER A 194 -24.75 -1.13 -21.98
CA SER A 194 -25.08 -0.69 -23.35
C SER A 194 -25.60 -1.81 -24.25
N PHE A 195 -25.36 -3.07 -23.88
CA PHE A 195 -25.93 -4.24 -24.55
C PHE A 195 -27.10 -4.76 -23.70
N GLU A 196 -28.23 -5.15 -24.28
CA GLU A 196 -29.35 -5.78 -23.53
C GLU A 196 -29.01 -7.19 -22.97
N LYS A 197 -27.71 -7.49 -22.76
CA LYS A 197 -27.12 -8.77 -22.36
C LYS A 197 -26.54 -8.78 -20.94
N SER A 198 -26.83 -7.78 -20.10
CA SER A 198 -26.35 -7.82 -18.72
C SER A 198 -27.04 -8.94 -17.93
N THR A 199 -26.31 -10.02 -17.67
CA THR A 199 -26.75 -11.08 -16.75
C THR A 199 -26.51 -10.72 -15.29
N ALA A 200 -25.67 -9.71 -15.02
CA ALA A 200 -25.34 -9.25 -13.68
C ALA A 200 -26.27 -8.11 -13.26
N SER A 201 -26.78 -8.18 -12.04
CA SER A 201 -27.55 -7.12 -11.39
C SER A 201 -26.65 -5.93 -11.05
N SER A 202 -27.20 -4.71 -11.07
CA SER A 202 -26.49 -3.52 -10.58
C SER A 202 -25.94 -3.69 -9.16
N GLY A 203 -26.64 -4.46 -8.30
CA GLY A 203 -26.18 -4.77 -6.95
C GLY A 203 -24.96 -5.71 -6.92
N GLU A 204 -24.87 -6.66 -7.83
CA GLU A 204 -23.71 -7.56 -7.96
C GLU A 204 -22.47 -6.79 -8.43
N ILE A 205 -22.63 -5.87 -9.38
CA ILE A 205 -21.54 -5.02 -9.86
C ILE A 205 -20.99 -4.13 -8.73
N VAL A 206 -21.85 -3.51 -7.93
CA VAL A 206 -21.44 -2.72 -6.75
C VAL A 206 -20.76 -3.60 -5.71
N THR A 207 -21.23 -4.84 -5.51
CA THR A 207 -20.59 -5.81 -4.61
C THR A 207 -19.18 -6.16 -5.07
N HIS A 208 -18.99 -6.42 -6.38
CA HIS A 208 -17.67 -6.67 -6.95
C HIS A 208 -16.73 -5.46 -6.77
N MET A 209 -17.21 -4.23 -7.01
CA MET A 209 -16.41 -3.02 -6.85
C MET A 209 -16.04 -2.72 -5.39
N SER A 210 -16.91 -3.03 -4.44
CA SER A 210 -16.71 -2.76 -3.02
C SER A 210 -16.02 -3.91 -2.30
N VAL A 211 -16.73 -5.02 -2.08
CA VAL A 211 -16.33 -6.14 -1.23
C VAL A 211 -15.19 -6.95 -1.85
N ASP A 212 -15.29 -7.29 -3.14
CA ASP A 212 -14.30 -8.18 -3.74
C ASP A 212 -12.96 -7.48 -3.97
N THR A 213 -12.98 -6.19 -4.37
CA THR A 213 -11.73 -5.42 -4.51
C THR A 213 -11.09 -5.12 -3.15
N GLU A 214 -11.87 -5.06 -2.08
CA GLU A 214 -11.34 -4.98 -0.71
C GLU A 214 -10.66 -6.26 -0.29
N ARG A 215 -11.28 -7.41 -0.56
CA ARG A 215 -10.66 -8.72 -0.34
C ARG A 215 -9.38 -8.88 -1.16
N LEU A 216 -9.36 -8.38 -2.40
CA LEU A 216 -8.15 -8.34 -3.22
C LEU A 216 -7.03 -7.54 -2.53
N TYR A 217 -7.34 -6.35 -2.02
CA TYR A 217 -6.38 -5.53 -1.28
C TYR A 217 -5.79 -6.27 -0.07
N PHE A 218 -6.65 -6.86 0.78
CA PHE A 218 -6.20 -7.66 1.92
C PHE A 218 -5.42 -8.91 1.48
N GLY A 219 -5.80 -9.55 0.38
CA GLY A 219 -5.08 -10.69 -0.17
C GLY A 219 -3.64 -10.35 -0.59
N VAL A 220 -3.43 -9.17 -1.19
CA VAL A 220 -2.08 -8.68 -1.52
C VAL A 220 -1.25 -8.44 -0.26
N PHE A 221 -1.87 -7.87 0.78
CA PHE A 221 -1.22 -7.68 2.08
C PHE A 221 -0.82 -9.00 2.73
N LEU A 222 -1.74 -9.97 2.78
CA LEU A 222 -1.49 -11.31 3.33
C LEU A 222 -0.44 -12.09 2.54
N THR A 223 -0.34 -11.86 1.23
CA THR A 223 0.68 -12.49 0.38
C THR A 223 2.09 -12.18 0.89
N ASN A 224 2.32 -10.99 1.44
CA ASN A 224 3.63 -10.64 2.01
C ASN A 224 3.98 -11.52 3.22
N TRP A 225 3.02 -11.76 4.10
CA TRP A 225 3.18 -12.64 5.26
C TRP A 225 3.28 -14.12 4.88
N LEU A 226 2.65 -14.52 3.77
CA LEU A 226 2.62 -15.91 3.32
C LEU A 226 4.02 -16.46 3.01
N TRP A 227 4.94 -15.63 2.52
CA TRP A 227 6.32 -16.05 2.26
C TRP A 227 7.27 -15.69 3.43
N LEU A 228 7.07 -14.54 4.09
CA LEU A 228 7.89 -14.13 5.23
C LEU A 228 7.76 -15.08 6.42
N GLY A 229 6.54 -15.46 6.80
CA GLY A 229 6.28 -16.30 7.97
C GLY A 229 7.01 -17.64 7.91
N PRO A 230 6.79 -18.47 6.87
CA PRO A 230 7.49 -19.74 6.71
C PRO A 230 9.01 -19.56 6.63
N ALA A 231 9.51 -18.53 5.95
CA ALA A 231 10.95 -18.27 5.87
C ALA A 231 11.57 -17.99 7.25
N ILE A 232 10.91 -17.18 8.09
CA ILE A 232 11.36 -16.91 9.47
C ILE A 232 11.35 -18.19 10.29
N ILE A 233 10.28 -18.99 10.20
CA ILE A 233 10.16 -20.25 10.92
C ILE A 233 11.32 -21.18 10.54
N LEU A 234 11.60 -21.35 9.24
CA LEU A 234 12.67 -22.21 8.76
C LEU A 234 14.05 -21.74 9.24
N VAL A 235 14.35 -20.45 9.13
CA VAL A 235 15.65 -19.90 9.55
C VAL A 235 15.81 -19.98 11.07
N THR A 236 14.77 -19.63 11.83
CA THR A 236 14.79 -19.70 13.29
C THR A 236 14.94 -21.14 13.77
N MET A 237 14.21 -22.08 13.15
CA MET A 237 14.34 -23.51 13.45
C MET A 237 15.75 -24.00 13.17
N PHE A 238 16.34 -23.61 12.04
CA PHE A 238 17.72 -23.95 11.71
C PHE A 238 18.72 -23.43 12.76
N LEU A 239 18.62 -22.16 13.16
CA LEU A 239 19.48 -21.58 14.18
C LEU A 239 19.32 -22.28 15.54
N LEU A 240 18.09 -22.60 15.91
CA LEU A 240 17.80 -23.26 17.17
C LEU A 240 18.39 -24.69 17.22
N VAL A 241 18.33 -25.43 16.11
CA VAL A 241 18.98 -26.74 15.98
C VAL A 241 20.50 -26.65 16.10
N GLN A 242 21.13 -25.59 15.60
CA GLN A 242 22.57 -25.38 15.74
C GLN A 242 22.98 -25.13 17.20
N GLU A 243 22.19 -24.33 17.93
CA GLU A 243 22.53 -23.91 19.30
C GLU A 243 22.17 -24.96 20.36
N VAL A 244 21.02 -25.63 20.24
CA VAL A 244 20.49 -26.58 21.23
C VAL A 244 20.73 -28.04 20.83
N GLY A 245 21.10 -28.28 19.57
CA GLY A 245 21.19 -29.62 18.98
C GLY A 245 19.82 -30.17 18.54
N ILE A 246 19.83 -31.41 18.04
CA ILE A 246 18.64 -32.13 17.50
C ILE A 246 17.53 -32.31 18.56
N ALA A 247 17.87 -32.19 19.85
CA ALA A 247 16.93 -32.25 20.97
C ALA A 247 15.80 -31.21 20.90
N SER A 248 15.94 -30.18 20.06
CA SER A 248 14.93 -29.15 19.84
C SER A 248 13.81 -29.52 18.85
N VAL A 249 14.00 -30.58 18.06
CA VAL A 249 13.06 -31.02 17.00
C VAL A 249 12.23 -32.25 17.43
N ALA A 250 12.53 -32.82 18.60
CA ALA A 250 11.81 -33.93 19.22
C ALA A 250 10.69 -33.44 20.15
#